data_AF-D2HX23-F1
#
_entry.id   AF-D2HX23-F1
#
_cell.length_a   1.000
_cell.length_b   1.000
_cell.length_c   1.000
_cell.angle_alpha   90.00
_cell.angle_beta   90.00
_cell.angle_gamma   90.00
#
_symmetry.space_group_name_H-M   'P 1'
#
loop_
_entity.id
_entity.type
_entity.pdbx_description
1 polymer ?
#
loop_
_entity_poly.entity_id
_entity_poly.type
_entity_poly.pdbx_seq_one_letter_code
_entity_poly.pdbx_strand_id
1 'polypeptide(L)'
;PYLKAGVPGDIQDLENGTYLLSFPLLWAGQAQVQVRLIHSSEAVGVLRGIWRDQWATVDFTGYFRGPTGYEEIVTCNVNPLLTGEEETTCHYRDEDSGELWFCARPPTLPCNSLVGHSSGHYWNVTTPHEEALLAWKSMGWDGAKDREVAGEDQWGWGRACHDQEGLFLSPQQPCQPGIPGPKPSGFYHRAVWHSLSCSGRTFSTVDSILGCLAGHIIHMMGDSTLRQWWEYLCDTVPSLKPVDLHATYQTGPLMAVETTRGIVLHWQAHSWPLRSLRTPVASLHSVVRELGGLAGGPHTVVVLGLGAHFTTFPPSVFVQRLAGIRAAVAALLARESHTLVVIKLANTGYKSVYGSDWFTLQVNRLLRAAFADLRVAFVDAWEMTSSLALPDRIHPGRLIVRNEVNFFLSFIC
;
A
#
# COMPACT_ATOMS: atom_id res chain seq x y z
N PRO A 1 12.14 -24.01 -1.12
CA PRO A 1 13.13 -24.04 -0.01
C PRO A 1 12.52 -24.55 1.31
N TYR A 2 13.05 -25.65 1.86
CA TYR A 2 12.55 -26.34 3.06
C TYR A 2 12.37 -25.43 4.29
N LEU A 3 13.18 -24.37 4.40
CA LEU A 3 13.18 -23.45 5.56
C LEU A 3 12.18 -22.29 5.47
N LYS A 4 11.48 -22.09 4.33
CA LYS A 4 10.61 -20.90 4.10
C LYS A 4 11.28 -19.59 4.56
N ALA A 5 12.55 -19.43 4.19
CA ALA A 5 13.40 -18.31 4.54
C ALA A 5 13.76 -17.51 3.29
N GLY A 6 14.03 -16.23 3.46
CA GLY A 6 14.40 -15.32 2.37
C GLY A 6 14.59 -13.89 2.87
N VAL A 7 15.45 -13.15 2.19
CA VAL A 7 15.80 -11.77 2.53
C VAL A 7 15.85 -10.96 1.24
N PRO A 8 15.40 -9.68 1.24
CA PRO A 8 15.58 -8.84 0.07
C PRO A 8 17.05 -8.47 -0.08
N GLY A 9 17.52 -8.43 -1.32
CA GLY A 9 18.85 -7.88 -1.64
C GLY A 9 18.79 -6.36 -1.74
N ASP A 10 19.87 -5.71 -1.32
CA ASP A 10 20.11 -4.31 -1.68
C ASP A 10 20.69 -4.26 -3.11
N ILE A 11 20.13 -3.39 -3.94
CA ILE A 11 20.45 -3.29 -5.36
C ILE A 11 20.88 -1.87 -5.66
N GLN A 12 22.12 -1.73 -6.14
CA GLN A 12 22.64 -0.49 -6.67
C GLN A 12 22.84 -0.62 -8.18
N ASP A 13 22.11 0.19 -8.94
CA ASP A 13 22.36 0.39 -10.37
C ASP A 13 23.61 1.29 -10.51
N LEU A 14 24.62 0.82 -11.24
CA LEU A 14 25.86 1.57 -11.47
C LEU A 14 25.78 2.46 -12.72
N GLU A 15 24.60 2.55 -13.35
CA GLU A 15 24.28 3.40 -14.50
C GLU A 15 25.17 3.18 -15.74
N ASN A 16 25.88 2.06 -15.78
CA ASN A 16 26.77 1.65 -16.86
C ASN A 16 26.38 0.27 -17.43
N GLY A 17 25.17 -0.20 -17.12
CA GLY A 17 24.68 -1.54 -17.49
C GLY A 17 25.10 -2.65 -16.54
N THR A 18 25.74 -2.34 -15.42
CA THR A 18 26.08 -3.30 -14.35
C THR A 18 25.38 -2.94 -13.04
N TYR A 19 25.16 -3.96 -12.19
CA TYR A 19 24.46 -3.84 -10.92
C TYR A 19 25.31 -4.43 -9.80
N LEU A 20 25.36 -3.75 -8.66
CA LEU A 20 25.89 -4.30 -7.43
C LEU A 20 24.74 -4.83 -6.58
N LEU A 21 24.82 -6.12 -6.21
CA LEU A 21 23.84 -6.81 -5.39
C LEU A 21 24.48 -7.19 -4.05
N SER A 22 23.85 -6.79 -2.95
CA SER A 22 24.31 -7.12 -1.59
C SER A 22 23.23 -7.86 -0.82
N PHE A 23 23.57 -9.02 -0.25
CA PHE A 23 22.67 -9.84 0.54
C PHE A 23 23.26 -10.15 1.90
N PRO A 24 22.60 -9.80 3.01
CA PRO A 24 23.05 -10.22 4.34
C PRO A 24 22.72 -11.69 4.57
N LEU A 25 23.65 -12.44 5.16
CA LEU A 25 23.44 -13.83 5.59
C LEU A 25 22.94 -13.86 7.03
N LEU A 26 21.62 -14.06 7.21
CA LEU A 26 20.93 -13.88 8.49
C LEU A 26 20.47 -15.19 9.17
N TRP A 27 20.69 -16.34 8.52
CA TRP A 27 20.38 -17.67 9.07
C TRP A 27 21.42 -18.70 8.61
N ALA A 28 21.61 -19.74 9.43
CA ALA A 28 22.44 -20.89 9.08
C ALA A 28 21.74 -21.80 8.05
N GLY A 29 22.49 -22.30 7.07
CA GLY A 29 22.01 -23.21 6.04
C GLY A 29 22.51 -22.88 4.63
N GLN A 30 21.98 -23.60 3.64
CA GLN A 30 22.18 -23.27 2.23
C GLN A 30 21.26 -22.12 1.81
N ALA A 31 21.86 -21.07 1.25
CA ALA A 31 21.16 -20.00 0.58
C ALA A 31 21.36 -20.10 -0.94
N GLN A 32 20.35 -19.69 -1.70
CA GLN A 32 20.42 -19.50 -3.14
C GLN A 32 20.03 -18.05 -3.44
N VAL A 33 20.81 -17.38 -4.29
CA VAL A 33 20.48 -16.05 -4.78
C VAL A 33 19.54 -16.17 -5.97
N GLN A 34 18.41 -15.47 -5.92
CA GLN A 34 17.50 -15.34 -7.06
C GLN A 34 17.43 -13.87 -7.48
N VAL A 35 17.79 -13.60 -8.74
CA VAL A 35 17.66 -12.26 -9.34
C VAL A 35 16.50 -12.29 -10.33
N ARG A 36 15.62 -11.30 -10.23
CA ARG A 36 14.48 -11.13 -11.16
C ARG A 36 14.58 -9.77 -11.82
N LEU A 37 14.75 -9.75 -13.13
CA LEU A 37 14.62 -8.54 -13.92
C LEU A 37 13.13 -8.31 -14.20
N ILE A 38 12.58 -7.23 -13.65
CA ILE A 38 11.15 -6.92 -13.78
C ILE A 38 10.85 -6.15 -15.08
N HIS A 39 11.62 -5.09 -15.34
CA HIS A 39 11.51 -4.26 -16.55
C HIS A 39 12.92 -3.95 -17.08
N SER A 40 13.08 -3.94 -18.42
CA SER A 40 14.28 -3.40 -19.04
C SER A 40 14.34 -1.88 -18.89
N SER A 41 15.50 -1.27 -19.14
CA SER A 41 15.67 0.18 -19.10
C SER A 41 14.76 0.90 -20.09
N GLU A 42 14.50 0.32 -21.25
CA GLU A 42 13.57 0.83 -22.26
C GLU A 42 12.12 0.78 -21.76
N ALA A 43 11.70 -0.34 -21.17
CA ALA A 43 10.37 -0.48 -20.57
C ALA A 43 10.19 0.50 -19.40
N VAL A 44 11.22 0.71 -18.57
CA VAL A 44 11.22 1.75 -17.53
C VAL A 44 11.10 3.15 -18.15
N GLY A 45 11.74 3.40 -19.30
CA GLY A 45 11.58 4.64 -20.06
C GLY A 45 10.13 4.92 -20.43
N VAL A 46 9.43 3.90 -20.95
CA VAL A 46 7.98 3.98 -21.25
C VAL A 46 7.16 4.27 -20.00
N LEU A 47 7.33 3.46 -18.95
CA LEU A 47 6.58 3.64 -17.69
C LEU A 47 6.79 5.05 -17.11
N ARG A 48 8.04 5.52 -17.11
CA ARG A 48 8.39 6.87 -16.65
C ARG A 48 7.72 7.96 -17.51
N GLY A 49 7.71 7.80 -18.83
CA GLY A 49 7.03 8.71 -19.74
C GLY A 49 5.54 8.80 -19.43
N ILE A 50 4.86 7.65 -19.34
CA ILE A 50 3.44 7.57 -18.95
C ILE A 50 3.19 8.28 -17.62
N TRP A 51 4.01 8.00 -16.60
CA TRP A 51 3.80 8.54 -15.26
C TRP A 51 4.08 10.04 -15.14
N ARG A 52 4.95 10.59 -15.98
CA ARG A 52 5.26 12.03 -15.95
C ARG A 52 4.33 12.85 -16.85
N ASP A 53 4.05 12.32 -18.04
CA ASP A 53 3.50 13.10 -19.15
C ASP A 53 1.97 12.97 -19.27
N GLN A 54 1.38 11.91 -18.71
CA GLN A 54 -0.08 11.73 -18.71
C GLN A 54 -0.72 12.41 -17.50
N TRP A 55 -1.88 13.07 -17.73
CA TRP A 55 -2.72 13.62 -16.65
C TRP A 55 -3.22 12.52 -15.70
N ALA A 56 -3.66 11.41 -16.28
CA ALA A 56 -4.03 10.18 -15.61
C ALA A 56 -4.15 9.07 -16.66
N THR A 57 -4.00 7.81 -16.26
CA THR A 57 -4.19 6.66 -17.15
C THR A 57 -5.56 5.99 -16.97
N VAL A 58 -6.45 6.62 -16.19
CA VAL A 58 -7.81 6.16 -15.90
C VAL A 58 -8.79 7.32 -15.85
N ASP A 59 -10.06 7.02 -16.12
CA ASP A 59 -11.19 7.86 -15.74
C ASP A 59 -12.08 7.18 -14.68
N PHE A 60 -13.11 7.92 -14.27
CA PHE A 60 -14.06 7.49 -13.25
C PHE A 60 -15.48 7.80 -13.70
N THR A 61 -16.45 7.21 -13.02
CA THR A 61 -17.87 7.44 -13.29
C THR A 61 -18.52 8.16 -12.13
N GLY A 62 -19.12 9.31 -12.40
CA GLY A 62 -19.95 10.08 -11.47
C GLY A 62 -21.42 9.79 -11.70
N TYR A 63 -22.16 9.60 -10.61
CA TYR A 63 -23.60 9.36 -10.62
C TYR A 63 -24.31 10.54 -9.98
N PHE A 64 -25.09 11.27 -10.76
CA PHE A 64 -25.84 12.44 -10.34
C PHE A 64 -27.31 12.07 -10.21
N ARG A 65 -27.97 12.44 -9.11
CA ARG A 65 -29.36 12.02 -8.85
C ARG A 65 -30.28 13.23 -8.67
N GLY A 66 -31.33 13.26 -9.48
CA GLY A 66 -32.37 14.27 -9.42
C GLY A 66 -33.40 14.04 -8.31
N PRO A 67 -34.28 15.03 -8.05
CA PRO A 67 -35.26 14.99 -6.95
C PRO A 67 -36.30 13.87 -7.11
N THR A 68 -36.59 13.43 -8.34
CA THR A 68 -37.51 12.31 -8.61
C THR A 68 -36.80 10.97 -8.71
N GLY A 69 -35.49 10.91 -8.45
CA GLY A 69 -34.69 9.70 -8.43
C GLY A 69 -34.06 9.28 -9.77
N TYR A 70 -34.29 10.01 -10.87
CA TYR A 70 -33.56 9.77 -12.12
C TYR A 70 -32.06 10.06 -11.94
N GLU A 71 -31.23 9.34 -12.69
CA GLU A 71 -29.78 9.48 -12.61
C GLU A 71 -29.17 9.89 -13.96
N GLU A 72 -28.25 10.85 -13.91
CA GLU A 72 -27.36 11.18 -15.02
C GLU A 72 -25.95 10.66 -14.68
N ILE A 73 -25.34 9.96 -15.64
CA ILE A 73 -24.05 9.31 -15.46
C ILE A 73 -23.04 10.02 -16.36
N VAL A 74 -21.93 10.46 -15.80
CA VAL A 74 -20.92 11.26 -16.51
C VAL A 74 -19.51 10.79 -16.16
N THR A 75 -18.55 11.14 -17.01
CA THR A 75 -17.13 10.89 -16.75
C THR A 75 -16.58 11.86 -15.70
N CYS A 76 -15.79 11.33 -14.77
CA CYS A 76 -15.02 12.05 -13.77
C CYS A 76 -13.52 11.85 -13.98
N ASN A 77 -12.72 12.65 -13.28
CA ASN A 77 -11.28 12.87 -13.54
C ASN A 77 -11.01 13.48 -14.92
N VAL A 78 -11.93 14.33 -15.39
CA VAL A 78 -11.75 15.11 -16.62
C VAL A 78 -10.73 16.22 -16.37
N ASN A 79 -9.90 16.53 -17.38
CA ASN A 79 -8.94 17.62 -17.30
C ASN A 79 -9.55 18.90 -17.89
N PRO A 80 -9.91 19.91 -17.07
CA PRO A 80 -10.60 21.12 -17.53
C PRO A 80 -9.78 21.92 -18.56
N LEU A 81 -8.44 21.84 -18.48
CA LEU A 81 -7.54 22.57 -19.37
C LEU A 81 -7.49 21.95 -20.77
N LEU A 82 -7.76 20.65 -20.89
CA LEU A 82 -7.78 19.94 -22.17
C LEU A 82 -9.17 19.96 -22.83
N THR A 83 -10.24 20.04 -22.03
CA THR A 83 -11.60 20.12 -22.55
C THR A 83 -11.97 21.51 -23.09
N GLY A 84 -11.18 22.54 -22.76
CA GLY A 84 -11.34 23.89 -23.30
C GLY A 84 -12.57 24.66 -22.78
N GLU A 85 -13.24 24.13 -21.75
CA GLU A 85 -14.53 24.64 -21.26
C GLU A 85 -14.62 24.51 -19.73
N GLU A 86 -14.17 25.54 -19.00
CA GLU A 86 -14.40 25.61 -17.54
C GLU A 86 -15.90 25.60 -17.19
N GLU A 87 -16.76 26.11 -18.08
CA GLU A 87 -18.21 26.16 -17.88
C GLU A 87 -18.92 24.79 -17.99
N THR A 88 -18.27 23.76 -18.56
CA THR A 88 -18.86 22.42 -18.74
C THR A 88 -18.31 21.38 -17.78
N THR A 89 -17.59 21.81 -16.74
CA THR A 89 -17.04 20.94 -15.71
C THR A 89 -17.64 21.26 -14.33
N CYS A 90 -17.93 20.21 -13.55
CA CYS A 90 -18.24 20.29 -12.13
C CYS A 90 -16.95 20.19 -11.31
N HIS A 91 -16.75 21.15 -10.41
CA HIS A 91 -15.57 21.26 -9.56
C HIS A 91 -15.94 20.92 -8.11
N TYR A 92 -15.21 19.97 -7.53
CA TYR A 92 -15.33 19.59 -6.12
C TYR A 92 -14.01 19.84 -5.43
N ARG A 93 -14.07 20.53 -4.29
CA ARG A 93 -12.91 20.78 -3.45
C ARG A 93 -13.17 20.15 -2.09
N ASP A 94 -12.25 19.31 -1.65
CA ASP A 94 -12.23 18.84 -0.26
C ASP A 94 -11.76 20.00 0.61
N GLU A 95 -12.58 20.44 1.57
CA GLU A 95 -12.30 21.63 2.38
C GLU A 95 -11.10 21.42 3.31
N ASP A 96 -10.89 20.18 3.77
CA ASP A 96 -9.83 19.82 4.71
C ASP A 96 -8.46 19.65 4.02
N SER A 97 -8.40 18.88 2.93
CA SER A 97 -7.15 18.62 2.19
C SER A 97 -6.85 19.67 1.11
N GLY A 98 -7.86 20.43 0.68
CA GLY A 98 -7.76 21.36 -0.45
C GLY A 98 -7.68 20.66 -1.81
N GLU A 99 -7.84 19.34 -1.88
CA GLU A 99 -7.75 18.58 -3.11
C GLU A 99 -8.94 18.81 -4.02
N LEU A 100 -8.68 18.73 -5.33
CA LEU A 100 -9.66 19.00 -6.36
C LEU A 100 -10.06 17.71 -7.07
N TRP A 101 -11.35 17.61 -7.37
CA TRP A 101 -11.92 16.56 -8.17
C TRP A 101 -12.85 17.15 -9.22
N PHE A 102 -12.85 16.56 -10.41
CA PHE A 102 -13.52 17.13 -11.58
C PHE A 102 -14.40 16.07 -12.23
N CYS A 103 -15.61 16.47 -12.62
CA CYS A 103 -16.50 15.64 -13.44
C CYS A 103 -17.09 16.48 -14.57
N ALA A 104 -17.38 15.87 -15.72
CA ALA A 104 -18.17 16.54 -16.74
C ALA A 104 -19.52 16.98 -16.16
N ARG A 105 -20.03 18.11 -16.63
CA ARG A 105 -21.32 18.63 -16.18
C ARG A 105 -22.44 17.73 -16.69
N PRO A 106 -23.35 17.26 -15.82
CA PRO A 106 -24.44 16.42 -16.24
C PRO A 106 -25.47 17.26 -17.05
N PRO A 107 -26.16 16.69 -18.06
CA PRO A 107 -26.95 17.45 -19.03
C PRO A 107 -28.04 18.33 -18.43
N THR A 108 -28.74 17.88 -17.38
CA THR A 108 -29.86 18.60 -16.78
C THR A 108 -29.71 18.83 -15.28
N LEU A 109 -28.86 18.05 -14.62
CA LEU A 109 -28.69 18.12 -13.18
C LEU A 109 -27.65 19.18 -12.74
N PRO A 110 -27.78 19.76 -11.53
CA PRO A 110 -26.75 20.63 -10.97
C PRO A 110 -25.55 19.81 -10.43
N CYS A 111 -24.36 20.42 -10.38
CA CYS A 111 -23.14 19.74 -9.91
C CYS A 111 -23.23 19.22 -8.46
N ASN A 112 -24.01 19.86 -7.60
CA ASN A 112 -24.19 19.39 -6.21
C ASN A 112 -25.09 18.15 -6.08
N SER A 113 -25.59 17.59 -7.18
CA SER A 113 -26.38 16.37 -7.18
C SER A 113 -25.55 15.08 -7.35
N LEU A 114 -24.21 15.18 -7.33
CA LEU A 114 -23.32 14.02 -7.33
C LEU A 114 -23.54 13.19 -6.05
N VAL A 115 -24.01 11.95 -6.22
CA VAL A 115 -24.30 11.04 -5.11
C VAL A 115 -23.42 9.79 -5.11
N GLY A 116 -22.80 9.44 -6.24
CA GLY A 116 -22.04 8.21 -6.37
C GLY A 116 -20.77 8.36 -7.20
N HIS A 117 -19.82 7.48 -6.93
CA HIS A 117 -18.52 7.39 -7.60
C HIS A 117 -18.16 5.91 -7.86
N SER A 118 -17.58 5.61 -9.01
CA SER A 118 -16.93 4.31 -9.28
C SER A 118 -15.74 4.46 -10.22
N SER A 119 -14.97 3.38 -10.33
CA SER A 119 -14.00 3.21 -11.42
C SER A 119 -14.68 3.36 -12.77
N GLY A 120 -13.98 3.97 -13.73
CA GLY A 120 -14.34 3.96 -15.13
C GLY A 120 -13.38 3.08 -15.92
N HIS A 121 -12.84 3.61 -17.01
CA HIS A 121 -12.00 2.95 -17.98
C HIS A 121 -10.52 3.22 -17.72
N TYR A 122 -9.70 2.26 -18.17
CA TYR A 122 -8.28 2.47 -18.39
C TYR A 122 -8.07 3.01 -19.80
N TRP A 123 -7.32 4.10 -19.91
CA TRP A 123 -6.99 4.69 -21.20
C TRP A 123 -5.89 3.90 -21.89
N ASN A 124 -5.99 3.72 -23.21
CA ASN A 124 -4.84 3.21 -23.95
C ASN A 124 -3.76 4.29 -24.02
N VAL A 125 -2.67 4.07 -23.27
CA VAL A 125 -1.55 5.02 -23.12
C VAL A 125 -0.25 4.49 -23.72
N THR A 126 -0.34 3.41 -24.50
CA THR A 126 0.83 2.78 -25.14
C THR A 126 0.61 2.55 -26.63
N THR A 127 1.71 2.62 -27.36
CA THR A 127 1.81 2.15 -28.74
C THR A 127 2.08 0.64 -28.78
N PRO A 128 1.82 -0.05 -29.91
CA PRO A 128 2.16 -1.47 -30.06
C PRO A 128 3.65 -1.79 -29.83
N HIS A 129 4.55 -0.85 -30.13
CA HIS A 129 5.98 -1.02 -29.86
C HIS A 129 6.29 -0.97 -28.37
N GLU A 130 5.70 -0.01 -27.65
CA GLU A 130 5.84 0.10 -26.20
C GLU A 130 5.20 -1.09 -25.48
N GLU A 131 4.05 -1.55 -25.96
CA GLU A 131 3.43 -2.80 -25.50
C GLU A 131 4.38 -3.98 -25.69
N ALA A 132 5.13 -4.07 -26.79
CA ALA A 132 6.11 -5.13 -26.97
C ALA A 132 7.28 -5.04 -25.96
N LEU A 133 7.72 -3.83 -25.60
CA LEU A 133 8.75 -3.62 -24.57
C LEU A 133 8.24 -4.03 -23.18
N LEU A 134 6.98 -3.75 -22.88
CA LEU A 134 6.33 -4.03 -21.59
C LEU A 134 5.83 -5.47 -21.48
N ALA A 135 5.41 -6.04 -22.60
CA ALA A 135 5.04 -7.44 -22.78
C ALA A 135 6.28 -8.33 -22.92
N TRP A 136 7.48 -7.78 -22.71
CA TRP A 136 8.63 -8.57 -22.28
C TRP A 136 8.26 -9.23 -20.95
N LYS A 137 7.51 -10.32 -21.08
CA LYS A 137 7.34 -11.35 -20.08
C LYS A 137 8.75 -11.60 -19.59
N SER A 138 8.94 -11.56 -18.27
CA SER A 138 9.85 -12.51 -17.64
C SER A 138 9.67 -13.83 -18.40
N MET A 139 10.62 -14.18 -19.27
CA MET A 139 10.54 -15.44 -19.98
C MET A 139 10.46 -16.53 -18.91
N GLY A 140 9.31 -17.18 -18.83
CA GLY A 140 9.02 -18.26 -17.89
C GLY A 140 7.74 -18.08 -17.10
N TRP A 141 6.58 -18.35 -17.71
CA TRP A 141 5.50 -19.07 -17.01
C TRP A 141 4.62 -19.81 -18.00
N ASP A 142 5.25 -20.71 -18.76
CA ASP A 142 4.60 -21.86 -19.37
C ASP A 142 5.65 -22.99 -19.31
N GLY A 143 5.73 -23.68 -18.17
CA GLY A 143 6.37 -25.00 -18.05
C GLY A 143 7.86 -25.16 -18.39
N ALA A 144 8.59 -24.11 -18.76
CA ALA A 144 10.01 -24.20 -19.12
C ALA A 144 10.81 -23.14 -18.36
N LYS A 145 11.76 -23.65 -17.56
CA LYS A 145 12.93 -23.02 -16.93
C LYS A 145 12.94 -21.49 -16.96
N ASP A 146 12.95 -20.91 -15.75
CA ASP A 146 13.49 -19.58 -15.50
C ASP A 146 14.65 -19.32 -16.48
N ARG A 147 14.60 -18.25 -17.27
CA ARG A 147 15.87 -17.55 -17.47
C ARG A 147 16.16 -16.87 -16.13
N GLU A 148 16.68 -17.68 -15.20
CA GLU A 148 17.80 -17.23 -14.39
C GLU A 148 18.71 -16.48 -15.38
N VAL A 149 19.30 -15.37 -14.95
CA VAL A 149 20.59 -15.03 -15.54
C VAL A 149 21.53 -16.16 -15.12
N ALA A 150 21.41 -17.30 -15.81
CA ALA A 150 22.45 -18.27 -16.00
C ALA A 150 23.45 -17.57 -16.93
N GLY A 151 24.12 -16.55 -16.38
CA GLY A 151 25.55 -16.48 -16.59
C GLY A 151 26.04 -17.84 -16.11
N GLU A 152 26.63 -18.56 -17.04
CA GLU A 152 27.15 -19.92 -16.94
C GLU A 152 28.25 -19.96 -15.87
N ASP A 153 27.81 -19.86 -14.61
CA ASP A 153 28.52 -20.10 -13.37
C ASP A 153 27.48 -19.95 -12.26
N GLN A 154 27.28 -21.02 -11.49
CA GLN A 154 26.56 -21.00 -10.23
C GLN A 154 27.11 -19.82 -9.40
N TRP A 155 26.36 -18.71 -9.30
CA TRP A 155 26.73 -17.59 -8.44
C TRP A 155 26.64 -18.06 -6.98
N GLY A 156 27.74 -18.65 -6.51
CA GLY A 156 28.09 -18.96 -5.12
C GLY A 156 27.05 -19.71 -4.29
N TRP A 157 27.30 -20.98 -4.02
CA TRP A 157 26.78 -21.61 -2.79
C TRP A 157 27.41 -20.92 -1.58
N GLY A 158 26.75 -19.88 -1.06
CA GLY A 158 27.08 -19.34 0.24
C GLY A 158 26.65 -20.33 1.31
N ARG A 159 27.58 -21.08 1.91
CA ARG A 159 27.33 -21.76 3.18
C ARG A 159 27.43 -20.72 4.28
N ALA A 160 26.31 -20.31 4.87
CA ALA A 160 26.36 -19.73 6.19
C ALA A 160 26.92 -20.79 7.14
N CYS A 161 27.96 -20.42 7.91
CA CYS A 161 28.82 -21.32 8.68
C CYS A 161 28.06 -22.45 9.39
N HIS A 162 28.55 -23.69 9.26
CA HIS A 162 27.97 -24.86 9.93
C HIS A 162 28.17 -24.83 11.46
N ASP A 163 29.12 -24.03 11.97
CA ASP A 163 29.58 -24.13 13.36
C ASP A 163 28.89 -23.15 14.32
N GLN A 164 27.90 -22.39 13.86
CA GLN A 164 27.04 -21.58 14.72
C GLN A 164 25.57 -21.86 14.36
N GLU A 165 24.84 -22.58 15.21
CA GLU A 165 23.37 -22.69 15.17
C GLU A 165 22.66 -21.34 15.46
N GLY A 166 23.37 -20.21 15.32
CA GLY A 166 22.89 -18.89 15.64
C GLY A 166 22.03 -18.33 14.51
N LEU A 167 20.75 -18.10 14.79
CA LEU A 167 19.99 -17.09 14.06
C LEU A 167 20.66 -15.74 14.26
N PHE A 168 20.61 -14.84 13.27
CA PHE A 168 20.82 -13.42 13.56
C PHE A 168 19.88 -13.03 14.72
N LEU A 169 20.45 -12.58 15.83
CA LEU A 169 19.67 -12.16 16.99
C LEU A 169 18.95 -10.87 16.61
N SER A 170 17.62 -10.93 16.57
CA SER A 170 16.80 -9.72 16.40
C SER A 170 17.21 -8.67 17.44
N PRO A 171 17.15 -7.38 17.09
CA PRO A 171 17.48 -6.32 18.04
C PRO A 171 16.68 -6.50 19.33
N GLN A 172 17.32 -6.35 20.50
CA GLN A 172 16.66 -6.53 21.80
C GLN A 172 15.69 -5.39 22.13
N GLN A 173 15.79 -4.26 21.44
CA GLN A 173 14.94 -3.09 21.69
C GLN A 173 13.48 -3.35 21.25
N PRO A 174 12.47 -2.99 22.05
CA PRO A 174 11.07 -3.05 21.63
C PRO A 174 10.79 -2.19 20.40
N CYS A 175 9.78 -2.57 19.62
CA CYS A 175 9.36 -1.77 18.48
C CYS A 175 8.61 -0.51 18.96
N GLN A 176 9.04 0.64 18.47
CA GLN A 176 8.44 1.94 18.75
C GLN A 176 8.53 2.83 17.49
N PRO A 177 7.61 3.81 17.31
CA PRO A 177 7.67 4.71 16.18
C PRO A 177 8.92 5.61 16.23
N GLY A 178 9.43 5.99 15.04
CA GLY A 178 10.62 6.82 14.88
C GLY A 178 11.95 6.07 14.86
N ILE A 179 11.95 4.74 14.88
CA ILE A 179 13.19 3.96 14.68
C ILE A 179 13.59 4.00 13.20
N PRO A 180 14.83 4.43 12.85
CA PRO A 180 15.32 4.36 11.49
C PRO A 180 15.31 2.92 10.96
N GLY A 181 14.84 2.73 9.72
CA GLY A 181 14.85 1.42 9.06
C GLY A 181 16.23 1.12 8.47
N PRO A 182 16.88 -0.01 8.83
CA PRO A 182 18.03 -0.51 8.09
C PRO A 182 17.59 -0.96 6.69
N LYS A 183 18.57 -1.20 5.82
CA LYS A 183 18.36 -1.82 4.51
C LYS A 183 19.16 -3.12 4.44
N PRO A 184 18.52 -4.29 4.27
CA PRO A 184 17.06 -4.50 4.26
C PRO A 184 16.43 -4.21 5.64
N SER A 185 15.11 -4.03 5.67
CA SER A 185 14.32 -3.80 6.89
C SER A 185 14.09 -5.07 7.72
N GLY A 186 14.21 -6.25 7.10
CA GLY A 186 13.99 -7.54 7.74
C GLY A 186 14.23 -8.74 6.82
N PHE A 187 13.91 -9.92 7.33
CA PHE A 187 14.02 -11.18 6.61
C PHE A 187 13.01 -12.21 7.10
N TYR A 188 12.69 -13.18 6.26
CA TYR A 188 11.95 -14.37 6.67
C TYR A 188 12.87 -15.48 7.14
N HIS A 189 12.47 -16.13 8.23
CA HIS A 189 12.97 -17.44 8.62
C HIS A 189 11.80 -18.29 9.15
N ARG A 190 11.66 -19.53 8.65
CA ARG A 190 10.52 -20.42 8.99
C ARG A 190 9.16 -19.75 8.82
N ALA A 191 9.00 -18.94 7.77
CA ALA A 191 7.78 -18.22 7.44
C ALA A 191 7.34 -17.16 8.46
N VAL A 192 8.28 -16.71 9.31
CA VAL A 192 8.13 -15.58 10.24
C VAL A 192 9.04 -14.44 9.79
N TRP A 193 8.50 -13.23 9.74
CA TRP A 193 9.28 -12.03 9.46
C TRP A 193 10.01 -11.56 10.72
N HIS A 194 11.32 -11.37 10.59
CA HIS A 194 12.20 -10.83 11.61
C HIS A 194 12.65 -9.44 11.18
N SER A 195 12.32 -8.43 11.98
CA SER A 195 12.80 -7.06 11.74
C SER A 195 14.27 -6.93 12.14
N LEU A 196 15.02 -6.15 11.37
CA LEU A 196 16.38 -5.72 11.69
C LEU A 196 16.40 -4.40 12.47
N SER A 197 15.25 -3.72 12.63
CA SER A 197 15.13 -2.47 13.39
C SER A 197 14.83 -2.69 14.86
N CYS A 198 13.96 -3.65 15.19
CA CYS A 198 13.44 -3.85 16.55
C CYS A 198 12.99 -5.30 16.79
N SER A 199 12.72 -5.63 18.05
CA SER A 199 12.24 -6.94 18.50
C SER A 199 10.76 -7.13 18.13
N GLY A 200 10.50 -7.63 16.92
CA GLY A 200 9.16 -8.07 16.52
C GLY A 200 8.67 -9.28 17.33
N ARG A 201 7.36 -9.35 17.53
CA ARG A 201 6.66 -10.45 18.25
C ARG A 201 5.76 -11.21 17.29
N THR A 202 5.49 -12.47 17.62
CA THR A 202 4.52 -13.31 16.89
C THR A 202 3.25 -13.47 17.69
N PHE A 203 2.10 -13.25 17.05
CA PHE A 203 0.78 -13.39 17.66
C PHE A 203 0.08 -14.63 17.10
N SER A 204 0.42 -15.80 17.65
CA SER A 204 -0.06 -17.09 17.14
C SER A 204 -1.39 -17.55 17.72
N THR A 205 -1.89 -16.89 18.77
CA THR A 205 -3.15 -17.24 19.45
C THR A 205 -4.12 -16.06 19.47
N VAL A 206 -5.41 -16.36 19.50
CA VAL A 206 -6.48 -15.35 19.63
C VAL A 206 -6.28 -14.46 20.85
N ASP A 207 -5.94 -15.06 22.00
CA ASP A 207 -5.69 -14.31 23.23
C ASP A 207 -4.49 -13.37 23.14
N SER A 208 -3.44 -13.74 22.40
CA SER A 208 -2.29 -12.84 22.19
C SER A 208 -2.68 -11.60 21.38
N ILE A 209 -3.52 -11.74 20.35
CA ILE A 209 -4.03 -10.63 19.54
C ILE A 209 -4.97 -9.77 20.38
N LEU A 210 -5.93 -10.38 21.06
CA LEU A 210 -6.87 -9.70 21.94
C LEU A 210 -6.18 -8.96 23.09
N GLY A 211 -5.15 -9.56 23.67
CA GLY A 211 -4.33 -8.93 24.72
C GLY A 211 -3.58 -7.70 24.21
N CYS A 212 -3.04 -7.76 23.00
CA CYS A 212 -2.34 -6.62 22.39
C CYS A 212 -3.27 -5.47 22.03
N LEU A 213 -4.44 -5.79 21.45
CA LEU A 213 -5.41 -4.79 21.01
C LEU A 213 -6.27 -4.21 22.15
N ALA A 214 -6.23 -4.82 23.35
CA ALA A 214 -7.09 -4.44 24.47
C ALA A 214 -7.02 -2.94 24.78
N GLY A 215 -8.18 -2.29 24.88
CA GLY A 215 -8.33 -0.87 25.18
C GLY A 215 -7.96 0.08 24.04
N HIS A 216 -7.72 -0.42 22.82
CA HIS A 216 -7.34 0.41 21.68
C HIS A 216 -8.48 0.55 20.66
N ILE A 217 -8.53 1.73 20.05
CA ILE A 217 -9.33 2.03 18.86
C ILE A 217 -8.36 2.18 17.69
N ILE A 218 -8.52 1.35 16.67
CA ILE A 218 -7.63 1.26 15.52
C ILE A 218 -8.33 1.82 14.29
N HIS A 219 -7.80 2.89 13.72
CA HIS A 219 -8.30 3.55 12.51
C HIS A 219 -7.41 3.22 11.33
N MET A 220 -7.89 2.35 10.43
CA MET A 220 -7.19 1.97 9.21
C MET A 220 -7.75 2.75 8.01
N MET A 221 -6.90 3.50 7.31
CA MET A 221 -7.28 4.30 6.15
C MET A 221 -6.36 4.03 4.96
N GLY A 222 -6.90 3.58 3.83
CA GLY A 222 -6.04 3.24 2.71
C GLY A 222 -6.69 2.44 1.59
N ASP A 223 -5.88 1.64 0.92
CA ASP A 223 -6.28 0.79 -0.20
C ASP A 223 -6.78 -0.58 0.26
N SER A 224 -7.24 -1.37 -0.71
CA SER A 224 -7.68 -2.75 -0.48
C SER A 224 -6.60 -3.66 0.11
N THR A 225 -5.30 -3.34 -0.03
CA THR A 225 -4.20 -4.12 0.59
C THR A 225 -4.09 -3.87 2.10
N LEU A 226 -4.46 -2.67 2.58
CA LEU A 226 -4.58 -2.42 4.03
C LEU A 226 -5.88 -3.00 4.57
N ARG A 227 -6.96 -3.06 3.77
CA ARG A 227 -8.20 -3.75 4.16
C ARG A 227 -7.95 -5.21 4.55
N GLN A 228 -6.99 -5.88 3.91
CA GLN A 228 -6.60 -7.26 4.27
C GLN A 228 -6.16 -7.39 5.73
N TRP A 229 -5.67 -6.33 6.39
CA TRP A 229 -5.35 -6.38 7.82
C TRP A 229 -6.61 -6.42 8.67
N TRP A 230 -7.59 -5.58 8.36
CA TRP A 230 -8.90 -5.59 9.01
C TRP A 230 -9.59 -6.95 8.82
N GLU A 231 -9.61 -7.45 7.57
CA GLU A 231 -10.17 -8.78 7.23
C GLU A 231 -9.46 -9.88 8.01
N TYR A 232 -8.12 -9.88 8.02
CA TYR A 232 -7.33 -10.86 8.76
C TYR A 232 -7.63 -10.89 10.26
N LEU A 233 -7.77 -9.71 10.89
CA LEU A 233 -8.09 -9.61 12.31
C LEU A 233 -9.50 -10.13 12.62
N CYS A 234 -10.51 -9.72 11.83
CA CYS A 234 -11.89 -10.19 11.96
C CYS A 234 -12.00 -11.72 11.74
N ASP A 235 -11.31 -12.26 10.74
CA ASP A 235 -11.31 -13.70 10.44
C ASP A 235 -10.57 -14.52 11.51
N THR A 236 -9.54 -13.95 12.13
CA THR A 236 -8.68 -14.67 13.08
C THR A 236 -9.20 -14.59 14.51
N VAL A 237 -9.97 -13.56 14.87
CA VAL A 237 -10.48 -13.31 16.22
C VAL A 237 -12.01 -13.33 16.21
N PRO A 238 -12.66 -14.47 16.50
CA PRO A 238 -14.12 -14.61 16.37
C PRO A 238 -14.97 -13.69 17.25
N SER A 239 -14.39 -13.13 18.32
CA SER A 239 -15.06 -12.19 19.23
C SER A 239 -15.08 -10.75 18.71
N LEU A 240 -14.22 -10.39 17.75
CA LEU A 240 -14.34 -9.13 17.01
C LEU A 240 -15.55 -9.25 16.08
N LYS A 241 -16.65 -8.58 16.44
CA LYS A 241 -17.91 -8.65 15.70
C LYS A 241 -18.01 -7.48 14.72
N PRO A 242 -18.05 -7.73 13.40
CA PRO A 242 -18.37 -6.69 12.44
C PRO A 242 -19.76 -6.11 12.71
N VAL A 243 -19.88 -4.79 12.60
CA VAL A 243 -21.15 -4.07 12.66
C VAL A 243 -21.55 -3.73 11.22
N ASP A 244 -22.76 -4.10 10.81
CA ASP A 244 -23.28 -3.73 9.50
C ASP A 244 -23.65 -2.23 9.51
N LEU A 245 -22.83 -1.43 8.83
CA LEU A 245 -23.06 0.01 8.63
C LEU A 245 -23.83 0.30 7.34
N HIS A 246 -24.31 -0.74 6.63
CA HIS A 246 -24.95 -0.65 5.32
C HIS A 246 -24.09 0.08 4.27
N ALA A 247 -22.77 0.00 4.43
CA ALA A 247 -21.78 0.62 3.54
C ALA A 247 -21.33 -0.35 2.43
N THR A 248 -20.81 0.20 1.33
CA THR A 248 -20.16 -0.60 0.30
C THR A 248 -18.89 -1.24 0.88
N TYR A 249 -18.89 -2.57 1.03
CA TYR A 249 -17.82 -3.28 1.73
C TYR A 249 -16.40 -3.00 1.20
N GLN A 250 -16.26 -2.80 -0.11
CA GLN A 250 -14.97 -2.55 -0.75
C GLN A 250 -14.35 -1.20 -0.35
N THR A 251 -15.15 -0.22 0.06
CA THR A 251 -14.74 1.17 0.30
C THR A 251 -14.99 1.65 1.74
N GLY A 252 -15.91 0.99 2.44
CA GLY A 252 -16.24 1.28 3.82
C GLY A 252 -17.19 2.49 3.96
N PRO A 253 -17.37 2.99 5.18
CA PRO A 253 -16.67 2.58 6.40
C PRO A 253 -17.06 1.16 6.86
N LEU A 254 -16.08 0.46 7.43
CA LEU A 254 -16.25 -0.82 8.10
C LEU A 254 -15.92 -0.64 9.58
N MET A 255 -16.64 -1.36 10.44
CA MET A 255 -16.42 -1.38 11.88
C MET A 255 -16.49 -2.81 12.41
N ALA A 256 -15.60 -3.15 13.35
CA ALA A 256 -15.74 -4.33 14.18
C ALA A 256 -15.44 -4.01 15.64
N VAL A 257 -16.17 -4.64 16.57
CA VAL A 257 -16.09 -4.34 18.01
C VAL A 257 -15.90 -5.62 18.80
N GLU A 258 -15.03 -5.59 19.81
CA GLU A 258 -14.98 -6.55 20.90
C GLU A 258 -15.16 -5.77 22.22
N THR A 259 -16.30 -5.98 22.88
CA THR A 259 -16.72 -5.13 24.00
C THR A 259 -16.08 -5.51 25.33
N THR A 260 -15.62 -6.75 25.51
CA THR A 260 -15.07 -7.24 26.79
C THR A 260 -13.73 -6.58 27.11
N ARG A 261 -12.92 -6.29 26.10
CA ARG A 261 -11.60 -5.67 26.19
C ARG A 261 -11.57 -4.27 25.58
N GLY A 262 -12.71 -3.72 25.18
CA GLY A 262 -12.82 -2.36 24.65
C GLY A 262 -12.02 -2.16 23.37
N ILE A 263 -12.14 -3.08 22.41
CA ILE A 263 -11.43 -3.05 21.13
C ILE A 263 -12.38 -2.57 20.03
N VAL A 264 -11.96 -1.59 19.24
CA VAL A 264 -12.70 -1.13 18.06
C VAL A 264 -11.77 -1.06 16.86
N LEU A 265 -12.18 -1.70 15.76
CA LEU A 265 -11.49 -1.63 14.47
C LEU A 265 -12.34 -0.84 13.48
N HIS A 266 -11.78 0.24 12.96
CA HIS A 266 -12.32 0.98 11.82
C HIS A 266 -11.49 0.74 10.58
N TRP A 267 -12.13 0.55 9.44
CA TRP A 267 -11.48 0.58 8.13
C TRP A 267 -12.26 1.44 7.15
N GLN A 268 -11.57 2.27 6.37
CA GLN A 268 -12.17 3.02 5.26
C GLN A 268 -11.16 3.29 4.15
N ALA A 269 -11.68 3.51 2.93
CA ALA A 269 -10.87 3.93 1.80
C ALA A 269 -10.38 5.37 1.96
N HIS A 270 -9.29 5.72 1.27
CA HIS A 270 -8.65 7.04 1.39
C HIS A 270 -9.33 8.19 0.59
N SER A 271 -10.54 7.99 0.06
CA SER A 271 -11.24 8.92 -0.86
C SER A 271 -10.60 9.04 -2.25
N TRP A 272 -11.08 9.97 -3.06
CA TRP A 272 -10.65 10.18 -4.45
C TRP A 272 -9.16 10.50 -4.56
N PRO A 273 -8.46 10.05 -5.61
CA PRO A 273 -8.90 9.10 -6.61
C PRO A 273 -9.00 7.68 -6.03
N LEU A 274 -10.19 7.09 -6.11
CA LEU A 274 -10.48 5.77 -5.55
C LEU A 274 -10.98 4.84 -6.65
N ARG A 275 -10.20 3.81 -6.99
CA ARG A 275 -10.69 2.76 -7.91
C ARG A 275 -11.55 1.77 -7.13
N SER A 276 -12.87 1.94 -7.21
CA SER A 276 -13.85 1.13 -6.51
C SER A 276 -15.07 0.76 -7.37
N LEU A 277 -15.93 -0.09 -6.83
CA LEU A 277 -17.34 -0.21 -7.17
C LEU A 277 -18.08 1.09 -6.86
N ARG A 278 -19.31 1.19 -7.34
CA ARG A 278 -20.22 2.30 -7.05
C ARG A 278 -20.34 2.50 -5.54
N THR A 279 -19.88 3.65 -5.08
CA THR A 279 -19.80 4.04 -3.68
C THR A 279 -20.48 5.39 -3.49
N PRO A 280 -21.29 5.58 -2.43
CA PRO A 280 -21.84 6.88 -2.10
C PRO A 280 -20.73 7.90 -1.85
N VAL A 281 -20.81 9.08 -2.47
CA VAL A 281 -19.81 10.15 -2.24
C VAL A 281 -19.78 10.59 -0.79
N ALA A 282 -20.93 10.56 -0.11
CA ALA A 282 -21.04 10.83 1.32
C ALA A 282 -20.22 9.89 2.21
N SER A 283 -19.74 8.75 1.69
CA SER A 283 -18.88 7.80 2.41
C SER A 283 -17.39 7.95 2.08
N LEU A 284 -17.01 8.89 1.19
CA LEU A 284 -15.65 9.06 0.70
C LEU A 284 -14.93 10.21 1.41
N HIS A 285 -14.70 10.07 2.70
CA HIS A 285 -13.99 11.07 3.49
C HIS A 285 -12.49 11.03 3.22
N SER A 286 -11.88 12.21 3.07
CA SER A 286 -10.43 12.31 2.91
C SER A 286 -9.70 11.86 4.19
N VAL A 287 -8.50 11.29 4.04
CA VAL A 287 -7.66 10.91 5.19
C VAL A 287 -7.37 12.12 6.09
N VAL A 288 -7.22 13.30 5.49
CA VAL A 288 -6.98 14.57 6.21
C VAL A 288 -8.15 14.89 7.14
N ARG A 289 -9.38 14.85 6.63
CA ARG A 289 -10.60 15.08 7.40
C ARG A 289 -10.72 14.10 8.57
N GLU A 290 -10.48 12.82 8.29
CA GLU A 290 -10.59 11.76 9.30
C GLU A 290 -9.56 11.97 10.42
N LEU A 291 -8.29 12.24 10.08
CA LEU A 291 -7.25 12.56 11.07
C LEU A 291 -7.55 13.84 11.86
N GLY A 292 -8.14 14.86 11.20
CA GLY A 292 -8.56 16.10 11.84
C GLY A 292 -9.65 15.91 12.89
N GLY A 293 -10.52 14.92 12.70
CA GLY A 293 -11.59 14.56 13.63
C GLY A 293 -11.18 13.69 14.82
N LEU A 294 -9.96 13.13 14.82
CA LEU A 294 -9.49 12.27 15.92
C LEU A 294 -9.03 13.11 17.11
N ALA A 295 -9.46 12.76 18.32
CA ALA A 295 -8.86 13.32 19.53
C ALA A 295 -7.36 12.95 19.61
N GLY A 296 -7.04 11.67 19.38
CA GLY A 296 -5.73 11.07 19.56
C GLY A 296 -5.56 10.45 20.95
N GLY A 297 -4.33 10.11 21.31
CA GLY A 297 -3.93 9.69 22.64
C GLY A 297 -3.41 8.25 22.69
N PRO A 298 -3.06 7.75 23.89
CA PRO A 298 -2.41 6.44 24.07
C PRO A 298 -3.28 5.24 23.66
N HIS A 299 -4.59 5.42 23.52
CA HIS A 299 -5.54 4.39 23.11
C HIS A 299 -5.92 4.47 21.62
N THR A 300 -5.39 5.45 20.88
CA THR A 300 -5.68 5.65 19.46
C THR A 300 -4.51 5.17 18.62
N VAL A 301 -4.80 4.25 17.69
CA VAL A 301 -3.85 3.75 16.71
C VAL A 301 -4.34 4.12 15.31
N VAL A 302 -3.49 4.74 14.51
CA VAL A 302 -3.76 5.10 13.12
C VAL A 302 -2.88 4.25 12.22
N VAL A 303 -3.47 3.64 11.19
CA VAL A 303 -2.75 2.91 10.15
C VAL A 303 -3.07 3.50 8.78
N LEU A 304 -2.05 3.94 8.06
CA LEU A 304 -2.17 4.51 6.73
C LEU A 304 -1.52 3.60 5.70
N GLY A 305 -2.23 3.29 4.61
CA GLY A 305 -1.73 2.40 3.56
C GLY A 305 -2.21 2.83 2.19
N LEU A 306 -1.51 3.76 1.56
CA LEU A 306 -1.86 4.35 0.27
C LEU A 306 -0.84 3.94 -0.78
N GLY A 307 -1.25 3.76 -2.03
CA GLY A 307 -0.32 3.73 -3.16
C GLY A 307 -0.86 3.09 -4.42
N ALA A 308 -1.66 2.03 -4.29
CA ALA A 308 -2.19 1.28 -5.42
C ALA A 308 -3.02 2.17 -6.35
N HIS A 309 -3.83 3.07 -5.81
CA HIS A 309 -4.67 3.95 -6.62
C HIS A 309 -3.90 5.10 -7.30
N PHE A 310 -2.69 5.41 -6.83
CA PHE A 310 -1.89 6.53 -7.32
C PHE A 310 -0.91 6.16 -8.43
N THR A 311 -0.75 4.87 -8.75
CA THR A 311 0.08 4.44 -9.90
C THR A 311 -0.49 4.87 -11.25
N THR A 312 -1.77 5.25 -11.30
CA THR A 312 -2.46 5.73 -12.52
C THR A 312 -2.49 7.25 -12.64
N PHE A 313 -1.75 7.96 -11.79
CA PHE A 313 -1.70 9.42 -11.74
C PHE A 313 -0.25 9.90 -11.71
N PRO A 314 0.02 11.10 -12.23
CA PRO A 314 1.35 11.67 -12.15
C PRO A 314 1.78 11.87 -10.69
N PRO A 315 3.10 11.86 -10.41
CA PRO A 315 3.63 11.92 -9.06
C PRO A 315 3.17 13.15 -8.29
N SER A 316 2.87 14.26 -8.98
CA SER A 316 2.38 15.51 -8.37
C SER A 316 1.10 15.30 -7.56
N VAL A 317 0.16 14.49 -8.06
CA VAL A 317 -1.12 14.19 -7.37
C VAL A 317 -0.83 13.47 -6.05
N PHE A 318 0.05 12.48 -6.08
CA PHE A 318 0.39 11.74 -4.87
C PHE A 318 1.21 12.58 -3.88
N VAL A 319 2.14 13.41 -4.35
CA VAL A 319 2.90 14.34 -3.51
C VAL A 319 1.98 15.35 -2.82
N GLN A 320 1.00 15.90 -3.53
CA GLN A 320 0.00 16.81 -2.94
C GLN A 320 -0.82 16.10 -1.85
N ARG A 321 -1.31 14.88 -2.14
CA ARG A 321 -2.01 14.03 -1.16
C ARG A 321 -1.15 13.77 0.08
N LEU A 322 0.12 13.43 -0.12
CA LEU A 322 1.05 13.19 0.99
C LEU A 322 1.32 14.46 1.80
N ALA A 323 1.40 15.63 1.18
CA ALA A 323 1.59 16.89 1.90
C ALA A 323 0.44 17.16 2.89
N GLY A 324 -0.81 17.00 2.44
CA GLY A 324 -2.00 17.15 3.28
C GLY A 324 -2.04 16.12 4.42
N ILE A 325 -1.82 14.84 4.10
CA ILE A 325 -1.80 13.78 5.12
C ILE A 325 -0.66 14.01 6.12
N ARG A 326 0.54 14.36 5.65
CA ARG A 326 1.69 14.64 6.51
C ARG A 326 1.38 15.78 7.48
N ALA A 327 0.76 16.88 7.00
CA ALA A 327 0.36 17.98 7.86
C ALA A 327 -0.66 17.54 8.92
N ALA A 328 -1.65 16.74 8.55
CA ALA A 328 -2.65 16.20 9.47
C ALA A 328 -2.03 15.26 10.52
N VAL A 329 -1.11 14.37 10.12
CA VAL A 329 -0.37 13.50 11.05
C VAL A 329 0.49 14.32 12.00
N ALA A 330 1.20 15.34 11.50
CA ALA A 330 2.00 16.22 12.34
C ALA A 330 1.13 16.96 13.36
N ALA A 331 -0.03 17.48 12.94
CA ALA A 331 -0.98 18.14 13.83
C ALA A 331 -1.57 17.20 14.89
N LEU A 332 -1.88 15.95 14.52
CA LEU A 332 -2.35 14.92 15.44
C LEU A 332 -1.28 14.59 16.49
N LEU A 333 -0.03 14.36 16.06
CA LEU A 333 1.08 14.05 16.98
C LEU A 333 1.50 15.23 17.85
N ALA A 334 1.34 16.47 17.36
CA ALA A 334 1.58 17.67 18.16
C ALA A 334 0.51 17.86 19.24
N ARG A 335 -0.73 17.47 18.96
CA ARG A 335 -1.84 17.52 19.92
C ARG A 335 -1.76 16.37 20.93
N GLU A 336 -1.52 15.15 20.46
CA GLU A 336 -1.50 13.92 21.26
C GLU A 336 -0.29 13.05 20.87
N SER A 337 0.86 13.33 21.48
CA SER A 337 2.16 12.71 21.15
C SER A 337 2.26 11.21 21.46
N HIS A 338 1.28 10.66 22.18
CA HIS A 338 1.17 9.24 22.51
C HIS A 338 0.33 8.46 21.49
N THR A 339 -0.27 9.12 20.51
CA THR A 339 -0.96 8.45 19.40
C THR A 339 0.04 7.62 18.58
N LEU A 340 -0.27 6.35 18.34
CA LEU A 340 0.55 5.51 17.45
C LEU A 340 0.11 5.72 16.00
N VAL A 341 1.04 6.09 15.13
CA VAL A 341 0.81 6.20 13.68
C VAL A 341 1.72 5.23 12.93
N VAL A 342 1.12 4.35 12.13
CA VAL A 342 1.81 3.31 11.36
C VAL A 342 1.57 3.53 9.87
N ILE A 343 2.65 3.59 9.09
CA ILE A 343 2.63 3.70 7.63
C ILE A 343 2.95 2.33 7.04
N LYS A 344 1.96 1.73 6.37
CA LYS A 344 2.13 0.53 5.57
C LYS A 344 2.62 0.92 4.18
N LEU A 345 3.79 0.42 3.78
CA LEU A 345 4.26 0.58 2.40
C LEU A 345 3.47 -0.32 1.43
N ALA A 346 3.46 0.06 0.17
CA ALA A 346 2.76 -0.69 -0.88
C ALA A 346 3.49 -2.00 -1.20
N ASN A 347 2.70 -3.03 -1.51
CA ASN A 347 3.16 -4.39 -1.83
C ASN A 347 3.76 -4.46 -3.24
N THR A 348 4.66 -5.41 -3.51
CA THR A 348 4.91 -5.83 -4.91
C THR A 348 3.68 -6.56 -5.47
N GLY A 349 3.65 -6.83 -6.78
CA GLY A 349 2.59 -7.66 -7.37
C GLY A 349 1.93 -7.09 -8.61
N TYR A 350 2.48 -6.00 -9.14
CA TYR A 350 1.88 -5.22 -10.20
C TYR A 350 2.75 -5.32 -11.47
N LYS A 351 2.15 -5.72 -12.59
CA LYS A 351 2.84 -5.90 -13.89
C LYS A 351 2.04 -5.35 -15.07
N SER A 352 1.61 -4.10 -14.99
CA SER A 352 0.92 -3.41 -16.08
C SER A 352 1.34 -1.94 -16.16
N VAL A 353 0.95 -1.28 -17.26
CA VAL A 353 1.12 0.16 -17.46
C VAL A 353 0.27 1.02 -16.52
N TYR A 354 -0.71 0.40 -15.85
CA TYR A 354 -1.59 1.06 -14.88
C TYR A 354 -1.15 0.81 -13.44
N GLY A 355 -0.25 -0.15 -13.24
CA GLY A 355 0.33 -0.51 -11.95
C GLY A 355 1.50 -1.44 -12.20
N SER A 356 2.70 -1.00 -11.84
CA SER A 356 3.93 -1.79 -11.92
C SER A 356 4.70 -1.73 -10.61
N ASP A 357 5.55 -2.73 -10.37
CA ASP A 357 6.53 -2.69 -9.28
C ASP A 357 7.45 -1.46 -9.40
N TRP A 358 7.76 -0.99 -10.62
CA TRP A 358 8.52 0.25 -10.80
C TRP A 358 7.78 1.49 -10.25
N PHE A 359 6.49 1.66 -10.58
CA PHE A 359 5.67 2.75 -10.02
C PHE A 359 5.57 2.64 -8.51
N THR A 360 5.30 1.43 -8.02
CA THR A 360 5.10 1.16 -6.61
C THR A 360 6.37 1.44 -5.79
N LEU A 361 7.55 1.15 -6.34
CA LEU A 361 8.82 1.52 -5.73
C LEU A 361 8.98 3.05 -5.61
N GLN A 362 8.58 3.82 -6.64
CA GLN A 362 8.63 5.28 -6.55
C GLN A 362 7.63 5.83 -5.52
N VAL A 363 6.41 5.29 -5.51
CA VAL A 363 5.38 5.60 -4.50
C VAL A 363 5.89 5.35 -3.08
N ASN A 364 6.55 4.21 -2.84
CA ASN A 364 7.15 3.89 -1.54
C ASN A 364 8.29 4.83 -1.16
N ARG A 365 9.11 5.29 -2.12
CA ARG A 365 10.14 6.32 -1.88
C ARG A 365 9.50 7.64 -1.44
N LEU A 366 8.43 8.07 -2.10
CA LEU A 366 7.69 9.29 -1.74
C LEU A 366 7.03 9.17 -0.37
N LEU A 367 6.40 8.03 -0.05
CA LEU A 367 5.85 7.74 1.28
C LEU A 367 6.91 7.87 2.37
N ARG A 368 8.05 7.19 2.19
CA ARG A 368 9.15 7.24 3.16
C ARG A 368 9.65 8.67 3.35
N ALA A 369 9.87 9.41 2.26
CA ALA A 369 10.33 10.79 2.31
C ALA A 369 9.34 11.71 3.02
N ALA A 370 8.03 11.55 2.77
CA ALA A 370 7.00 12.40 3.36
C ALA A 370 6.93 12.29 4.89
N PHE A 371 7.19 11.12 5.46
CA PHE A 371 7.07 10.89 6.90
C PHE A 371 8.42 10.70 7.63
N ALA A 372 9.54 10.90 6.94
CA ALA A 372 10.88 10.61 7.48
C ALA A 372 11.22 11.38 8.77
N ASP A 373 10.66 12.58 8.93
CA ASP A 373 10.90 13.47 10.06
C ASP A 373 9.80 13.44 11.12
N LEU A 374 8.79 12.57 10.97
CA LEU A 374 7.73 12.39 11.95
C LEU A 374 7.93 11.11 12.77
N ARG A 375 7.43 11.11 14.00
CA ARG A 375 7.46 9.95 14.90
C ARG A 375 6.39 8.93 14.48
N VAL A 376 6.63 8.26 13.34
CA VAL A 376 5.78 7.20 12.79
C VAL A 376 6.51 5.86 12.75
N ALA A 377 5.77 4.76 12.70
CA ALA A 377 6.31 3.43 12.42
C ALA A 377 6.10 3.06 10.95
N PHE A 378 6.99 2.25 10.37
CA PHE A 378 6.83 1.71 9.02
C PHE A 378 6.68 0.19 9.04
N VAL A 379 5.69 -0.33 8.33
CA VAL A 379 5.60 -1.75 7.96
C VAL A 379 5.96 -1.87 6.49
N ASP A 380 7.15 -2.42 6.22
CA ASP A 380 7.68 -2.56 4.86
C ASP A 380 7.11 -3.78 4.13
N ALA A 381 5.85 -3.67 3.73
CA ALA A 381 5.17 -4.74 3.01
C ALA A 381 5.81 -5.03 1.64
N TRP A 382 6.54 -4.08 1.05
CA TRP A 382 7.30 -4.26 -0.18
C TRP A 382 8.41 -5.32 -0.01
N GLU A 383 9.22 -5.17 1.03
CA GLU A 383 10.27 -6.14 1.33
C GLU A 383 9.67 -7.49 1.77
N MET A 384 8.57 -7.48 2.51
CA MET A 384 7.88 -8.72 2.91
C MET A 384 7.34 -9.50 1.69
N THR A 385 6.79 -8.81 0.70
CA THR A 385 6.25 -9.45 -0.52
C THR A 385 7.33 -9.91 -1.49
N SER A 386 8.48 -9.24 -1.52
CA SER A 386 9.61 -9.59 -2.41
C SER A 386 10.56 -10.66 -1.85
N SER A 387 10.51 -10.95 -0.54
CA SER A 387 11.48 -11.84 0.12
C SER A 387 11.24 -13.35 -0.05
N LEU A 388 10.04 -13.76 -0.47
CA LEU A 388 9.69 -15.17 -0.63
C LEU A 388 9.27 -15.45 -2.08
N ALA A 389 9.58 -16.66 -2.56
CA ALA A 389 9.11 -17.15 -3.86
C ALA A 389 7.61 -17.52 -3.82
N LEU A 390 6.76 -16.49 -3.70
CA LEU A 390 5.30 -16.59 -3.73
C LEU A 390 4.76 -16.08 -5.07
N PRO A 391 3.51 -16.44 -5.44
CA PRO A 391 2.86 -15.87 -6.62
C PRO A 391 2.81 -14.35 -6.55
N ASP A 392 3.14 -13.71 -7.67
CA ASP A 392 3.17 -12.26 -7.73
C ASP A 392 1.74 -11.69 -7.81
N ARG A 393 1.27 -11.12 -6.70
CA ARG A 393 -0.09 -10.61 -6.53
C ARG A 393 -0.07 -9.43 -5.59
N ILE A 394 -0.69 -8.34 -6.01
CA ILE A 394 -0.84 -7.13 -5.20
C ILE A 394 -1.57 -7.37 -3.86
N HIS A 395 -2.51 -8.33 -3.85
CA HIS A 395 -3.13 -8.88 -2.65
C HIS A 395 -2.37 -10.14 -2.24
N PRO A 396 -1.37 -10.06 -1.35
CA PRO A 396 -0.57 -11.20 -1.00
C PRO A 396 -1.39 -12.20 -0.18
N GLY A 397 -0.94 -13.46 -0.18
CA GLY A 397 -1.60 -14.53 0.56
C GLY A 397 -1.51 -14.33 2.08
N ARG A 398 -2.36 -15.07 2.81
CA ARG A 398 -2.51 -14.99 4.28
C ARG A 398 -1.19 -15.08 5.06
N LEU A 399 -0.18 -15.78 4.54
CA LEU A 399 1.14 -15.86 5.16
C LEU A 399 1.79 -14.47 5.32
N ILE A 400 1.77 -13.66 4.26
CA ILE A 400 2.37 -12.33 4.27
C ILE A 400 1.52 -11.39 5.12
N VAL A 401 0.19 -11.36 4.89
CA VAL A 401 -0.75 -10.53 5.66
C VAL A 401 -0.62 -10.79 7.17
N ARG A 402 -0.51 -12.05 7.60
CA ARG A 402 -0.25 -12.40 9.00
C ARG A 402 1.03 -11.77 9.53
N ASN A 403 2.11 -11.79 8.76
CA ASN A 403 3.39 -11.24 9.20
C ASN A 403 3.37 -9.70 9.20
N GLU A 404 2.69 -9.08 8.24
CA GLU A 404 2.45 -7.63 8.23
C GLU A 404 1.69 -7.20 9.49
N VAL A 405 0.60 -7.92 9.83
CA VAL A 405 -0.21 -7.68 11.04
C VAL A 405 0.60 -7.97 12.32
N ASN A 406 1.38 -9.05 12.37
CA ASN A 406 2.24 -9.33 13.54
C ASN A 406 3.24 -8.20 13.80
N PHE A 407 3.86 -7.68 12.73
CA PHE A 407 4.81 -6.59 12.86
C PHE A 407 4.13 -5.26 13.21
N PHE A 408 2.91 -5.02 12.71
CA PHE A 408 2.06 -3.92 13.15
C PHE A 408 1.73 -3.99 14.65
N LEU A 409 1.22 -5.14 15.13
CA LEU A 409 0.92 -5.36 16.54
C LEU A 409 2.17 -5.18 17.41
N SER A 410 3.34 -5.48 16.82
CA SER A 410 4.71 -5.12 17.23
C SER A 410 4.86 -3.78 17.97
N PHE A 411 4.20 -2.77 17.42
CA PHE A 411 4.32 -1.37 17.84
C PHE A 411 3.27 -0.96 18.89
N ILE A 412 2.27 -1.80 19.11
CA ILE A 412 1.25 -1.62 20.17
C ILE A 412 1.74 -2.32 21.44
N CYS A 413 2.25 -3.54 21.29
CA CYS A 413 2.80 -4.37 22.34
C CYS A 413 3.90 -5.31 21.75
#